data_AF-A0A086D4B3-F1
#
_entry.id   AF-A0A086D4B3-F1
#
_cell.length_a   1.000
_cell.length_b   1.000
_cell.length_c   1.000
_cell.angle_alpha   90.00
_cell.angle_beta   90.00
_cell.angle_gamma   90.00
#
_symmetry.space_group_name_H-M   'P 1'
#
loop_
_entity.id
_entity.type
_entity.pdbx_description
1 polymer ?
#
loop_
_entity_poly.entity_id
_entity_poly.type
_entity_poly.pdbx_seq_one_letter_code
_entity_poly.pdbx_strand_id
1 'polypeptide(L)' 'MDPRWWRWVASTDSLTARLIAASPRPFRVRLLDEGIGVPPALPPQALGLAVVDIAWIREVLLM' A
#
# COMPACT_ATOMS: atom_id res chain seq x y z
N MET A 1 23.15 8.02 2.02
CA MET A 1 21.93 7.19 2.19
C MET A 1 22.26 6.05 3.13
N ASP A 2 21.52 5.89 4.24
CA ASP A 2 21.74 4.76 5.16
C ASP A 2 21.32 3.45 4.46
N PRO A 3 22.20 2.42 4.34
CA PRO A 3 21.84 1.15 3.71
C PRO A 3 20.59 0.49 4.29
N ARG A 4 20.27 0.77 5.56
CA ARG A 4 19.08 0.22 6.25
C ARG A 4 17.76 0.71 5.66
N TRP A 5 17.76 1.84 4.94
CA TRP A 5 16.59 2.34 4.20
C TRP A 5 16.15 1.36 3.09
N TRP A 6 17.10 0.70 2.42
CA TRP A 6 16.77 -0.23 1.34
C TRP A 6 15.93 -1.42 1.81
N ARG A 7 16.13 -1.86 3.05
CA ARG A 7 15.28 -2.89 3.68
C ARG A 7 13.81 -2.45 3.77
N TRP A 8 13.54 -1.15 3.82
CA TRP A 8 12.17 -0.65 3.86
C TRP A 8 11.51 -0.58 2.47
N VAL A 9 12.26 -0.18 1.44
CA VAL A 9 11.74 0.06 0.08
C VAL A 9 11.72 -1.19 -0.78
N ALA A 10 12.76 -2.01 -0.71
CA ALA A 10 12.92 -3.18 -1.58
C ALA A 10 12.16 -4.42 -1.08
N SER A 11 11.48 -4.30 0.06
CA SER A 11 10.74 -5.43 0.63
C SER A 11 9.41 -5.64 -0.08
N THR A 12 9.04 -6.90 -0.25
CA THR A 12 7.76 -7.35 -0.82
C THR A 12 6.75 -7.76 0.26
N ASP A 13 7.15 -7.73 1.53
CA ASP A 13 6.26 -7.99 2.67
C ASP A 13 5.36 -6.78 3.01
N SER A 14 4.39 -7.01 3.90
CA SER A 14 3.45 -5.96 4.32
C SER A 14 4.15 -4.85 5.08
N LEU A 15 4.06 -3.61 4.57
CA LEU A 15 4.52 -2.41 5.28
C LEU A 15 3.81 -2.26 6.64
N THR A 16 2.52 -2.62 6.73
CA THR A 16 1.76 -2.61 7.99
C THR A 16 2.42 -3.50 9.06
N ALA A 17 2.77 -4.74 8.70
CA ALA A 17 3.40 -5.67 9.64
C ALA A 17 4.76 -5.12 10.13
N ARG A 18 5.54 -4.51 9.24
CA ARG A 18 6.83 -3.90 9.60
C ARG A 18 6.67 -2.68 10.49
N LEU A 19 5.67 -1.83 10.26
CA LEU A 19 5.40 -0.67 11.10
C LEU A 19 4.96 -1.10 12.51
N ILE A 20 4.12 -2.14 12.63
CA ILE A 20 3.73 -2.75 13.91
C ILE A 20 4.96 -3.31 14.63
N ALA A 21 5.83 -4.05 13.95
CA ALA A 21 7.02 -4.63 14.57
C ALA A 21 8.06 -3.57 14.99
N ALA A 22 8.11 -2.44 14.29
CA ALA A 22 9.09 -1.37 14.54
C ALA A 22 8.70 -0.41 15.67
N SER A 23 7.47 -0.47 16.18
CA SER A 23 6.96 0.48 17.17
C SER A 23 6.03 -0.18 18.19
N PRO A 24 6.20 0.09 19.50
CA PRO A 24 5.26 -0.36 20.51
C PRO A 24 3.97 0.47 20.55
N ARG A 25 3.89 1.56 19.76
CA ARG A 25 2.69 2.40 19.71
C ARG A 25 1.55 1.66 19.00
N PRO A 26 0.29 1.87 19.41
CA PRO A 26 -0.85 1.30 18.70
C PRO A 26 -0.86 1.77 17.25
N PHE A 27 -0.74 0.81 16.33
CA PHE A 27 -0.83 1.06 14.91
C PHE A 27 -2.29 1.24 14.50
N ARG A 28 -2.57 2.23 13.65
CA ARG A 28 -3.92 2.53 13.15
C ARG A 28 -3.90 2.71 11.64
N VAL A 29 -4.95 2.21 11.01
CA VAL A 29 -5.25 2.48 9.61
C VAL A 29 -6.48 3.38 9.56
N ARG A 30 -6.34 4.56 8.97
CA ARG A 30 -7.48 5.42 8.68
C ARG A 30 -7.84 5.27 7.21
N LEU A 31 -9.07 4.84 6.95
CA LEU A 31 -9.64 4.85 5.60
C LEU A 31 -9.88 6.31 5.18
N LEU A 32 -9.36 6.70 4.03
CA LEU A 32 -9.57 8.02 3.45
C LEU A 32 -10.69 7.97 2.42
N ASP A 33 -10.65 6.98 1.53
CA ASP A 33 -11.65 6.75 0.50
C ASP A 33 -11.73 5.27 0.13
N GLU A 34 -12.92 4.80 -0.25
CA GLU A 34 -13.16 3.43 -0.69
C GLU A 34 -14.33 3.35 -1.67
N GLY A 35 -14.12 2.69 -2.81
CA GLY A 35 -15.18 2.51 -3.79
C GLY A 35 -14.76 1.73 -5.03
N ILE A 36 -15.76 1.43 -5.85
CA ILE A 36 -15.58 0.86 -7.18
C ILE A 36 -15.30 2.01 -8.15
N GLY A 37 -14.18 1.97 -8.86
CA GLY A 37 -13.80 3.03 -9.79
C GLY A 37 -12.73 2.62 -10.79
N VAL A 38 -12.40 3.51 -11.71
CA VAL A 38 -11.30 3.32 -12.66
C VAL A 38 -9.98 3.56 -11.90
N PRO A 39 -9.03 2.60 -11.90
CA PRO A 39 -7.74 2.80 -11.24
C PRO A 39 -7.03 4.07 -11.74
N PRO A 40 -6.30 4.80 -10.88
CA PRO A 40 -5.37 5.84 -11.32
C PRO A 40 -4.38 5.24 -12.34
N ALA A 41 -3.78 6.09 -13.20
CA ALA A 41 -3.02 5.77 -14.43
C ALA A 41 -1.76 4.85 -14.29
N LEU A 42 -1.83 3.80 -13.49
CA LEU A 42 -0.91 2.69 -13.48
C LEU A 42 -1.29 1.74 -14.63
N PRO A 43 -0.30 1.15 -15.32
CA PRO A 43 -0.58 0.11 -16.30
C PRO A 43 -1.36 -1.03 -15.61
N PRO A 44 -2.43 -1.57 -16.21
CA PRO A 44 -3.18 -2.69 -15.64
C PRO A 44 -2.28 -3.88 -15.23
N GLN A 45 -1.19 -4.09 -15.98
CA GLN A 45 -0.17 -5.11 -15.70
C GLN A 45 0.56 -4.87 -14.37
N ALA A 46 0.79 -3.61 -13.99
CA ALA A 46 1.44 -3.26 -12.72
C ALA A 46 0.56 -3.61 -11.51
N LEU A 47 -0.76 -3.69 -11.72
CA LEU A 47 -1.73 -4.07 -10.70
C LEU A 47 -2.04 -5.59 -10.71
N GLY A 48 -1.42 -6.36 -11.62
CA GLY A 48 -1.74 -7.78 -11.82
C GLY A 48 -3.19 -8.01 -12.27
N LEU A 49 -3.82 -6.96 -12.79
CA LEU A 49 -5.20 -6.98 -13.24
C LEU A 49 -5.22 -7.38 -14.73
N ALA A 50 -6.26 -8.11 -15.15
CA ALA A 50 -6.63 -8.12 -16.57
C ALA A 50 -6.88 -6.67 -17.03
N VAL A 51 -7.02 -6.39 -18.32
CA VAL A 51 -7.50 -5.08 -18.75
C VAL A 51 -8.92 -4.91 -18.20
N VAL A 52 -9.04 -4.39 -16.99
CA VAL A 52 -10.31 -4.10 -16.32
C VAL A 52 -10.45 -2.61 -16.23
N ASP A 53 -11.58 -2.14 -16.72
CA ASP A 53 -11.95 -0.74 -16.68
C ASP A 53 -12.35 -0.29 -15.26
N ILE A 54 -12.49 -1.23 -14.31
CA ILE A 54 -13.01 -0.96 -12.97
C ILE A 54 -12.35 -1.87 -11.93
N ALA A 55 -11.95 -1.30 -10.80
CA ALA A 55 -11.39 -2.02 -9.65
C ALA A 55 -12.00 -1.51 -8.33
N TRP A 56 -11.82 -2.29 -7.26
CA TRP A 56 -12.01 -1.80 -5.90
C TRP A 56 -10.79 -0.97 -5.49
N ILE A 57 -10.99 0.32 -5.28
CA ILE A 57 -9.95 1.28 -4.92
C ILE A 57 -10.09 1.61 -3.43
N ARG A 58 -8.96 1.60 -2.72
CA ARG A 58 -8.91 1.90 -1.30
C ARG A 58 -7.71 2.78 -0.97
N GLU A 59 -7.98 3.96 -0.44
CA GLU A 59 -6.96 4.90 0.02
C GLU A 59 -6.89 4.91 1.53
N VAL A 60 -5.68 4.76 2.08
CA VAL A 60 -5.46 4.65 3.53
C VAL A 60 -4.28 5.47 4.01
N LEU A 61 -4.39 5.97 5.24
CA LEU A 61 -3.29 6.52 6.00
C LEU A 61 -2.86 5.51 7.08
N LEU A 62 -1.56 5.22 7.16
CA LEU A 62 -0.95 4.36 8.17
C LEU A 62 -0.32 5.24 9.27
N MET A 63 -0.62 4.97 10.55
CA MET A 63 -0.21 5.78 11.70
C MET A 63 0.23 4.94 12.90
#